data_AF-A0AAN5LEY6-F1
#
_entry.id   AF-A0AAN5LEY6-F1
#
_cell.length_a   1.000
_cell.length_b   1.000
_cell.length_c   1.000
_cell.angle_alpha   90.00
_cell.angle_beta   90.00
_cell.angle_gamma   90.00
#
_symmetry.space_group_name_H-M   'P 1'
#
loop_
_entity.id
_entity.type
_entity.pdbx_description
1 polymer ?
#
loop_
_entity_poly.entity_id
_entity_poly.type
_entity_poly.pdbx_seq_one_letter_code
_entity_poly.pdbx_strand_id
1 'polypeptide(L)' 'MNTAQKEILVTETGEAVIQLLQNTRRVTIGNIVDLLEGKRHAASGERAEHLRAVLVFIRKKAVL' A
#
# COMPACT_ATOMS: atom_id res chain seq x y z
N MET A 1 3.51 10.62 -11.58
CA MET A 1 4.41 9.73 -10.82
C MET A 1 5.72 9.60 -11.58
N ASN A 2 6.83 9.96 -10.93
CA ASN A 2 8.16 9.70 -11.45
C ASN A 2 8.57 8.24 -11.19
N THR A 3 9.74 7.82 -11.66
CA THR A 3 10.23 6.43 -11.53
C THR A 3 10.33 5.97 -10.07
N ALA A 4 10.92 6.78 -9.20
CA ALA A 4 11.06 6.46 -7.77
C ALA A 4 9.72 6.23 -7.06
N GLN A 5 8.71 7.06 -7.36
CA GLN A 5 7.36 6.87 -6.81
C GLN A 5 6.69 5.59 -7.32
N LYS A 6 7.00 5.15 -8.56
CA LYS A 6 6.50 3.87 -9.10
C LYS A 6 7.13 2.69 -8.39
N GLU A 7 8.43 2.74 -8.13
CA GLU A 7 9.13 1.69 -7.39
C GLU A 7 8.56 1.55 -5.98
N ILE A 8 8.39 2.66 -5.25
CA ILE A 8 7.75 2.66 -3.92
C ILE A 8 6.35 2.03 -3.98
N LEU A 9 5.52 2.46 -4.94
CA LEU A 9 4.18 1.89 -5.11
C LEU A 9 4.20 0.37 -5.32
N VAL A 10 5.06 -0.10 -6.22
CA VAL A 10 5.19 -1.53 -6.54
C VAL A 10 5.68 -2.30 -5.33
N THR A 11 6.70 -1.80 -4.63
CA THR A 11 7.25 -2.43 -3.43
C THR A 11 6.21 -2.54 -2.31
N GLU A 12 5.55 -1.44 -1.95
CA GLU A 12 4.57 -1.44 -0.86
C GLU A 12 3.38 -2.35 -1.14
N THR A 13 2.86 -2.28 -2.37
CA THR A 13 1.72 -3.10 -2.76
C THR A 13 2.11 -4.57 -2.86
N GLY A 14 3.29 -4.87 -3.41
CA GLY A 14 3.83 -6.23 -3.52
C GLY A 14 4.04 -6.86 -2.15
N GLU A 15 4.65 -6.13 -1.20
CA GLU A 15 4.79 -6.58 0.18
C GLU A 15 3.44 -6.85 0.85
N ALA A 16 2.46 -5.96 0.65
CA ALA A 16 1.12 -6.13 1.21
C ALA A 16 0.46 -7.41 0.67
N VAL A 17 0.59 -7.68 -0.64
CA VAL A 17 0.08 -8.92 -1.26
C VAL A 17 0.77 -10.16 -0.67
N ILE A 18 2.11 -10.15 -0.57
CA ILE A 18 2.87 -11.27 0.01
C ILE A 18 2.43 -11.52 1.45
N GLN A 19 2.28 -10.48 2.26
CA GLN A 19 1.86 -10.62 3.65
C GLN A 19 0.43 -11.17 3.77
N LEU A 20 -0.49 -10.79 2.87
CA LEU A 20 -1.83 -11.37 2.84
C LEU A 20 -1.79 -12.87 2.48
N LEU A 21 -0.98 -13.25 1.49
CA LEU A 21 -0.80 -14.64 1.08
C LEU A 21 -0.21 -15.50 2.21
N GLN A 22 0.83 -15.00 2.89
CA GLN A 22 1.45 -15.68 4.03
C GLN A 22 0.49 -15.89 5.19
N ASN A 23 -0.43 -14.96 5.41
CA ASN A 23 -1.46 -15.06 6.45
C ASN A 23 -2.73 -15.79 5.99
N THR A 24 -2.71 -16.42 4.81
CA THR A 24 -3.87 -17.11 4.20
C THR A 24 -5.11 -16.20 4.07
N ARG A 25 -4.90 -14.87 4.03
CA ARG A 25 -5.96 -13.89 3.84
C ARG A 25 -6.20 -13.69 2.36
N ARG A 26 -7.47 -13.48 2.00
CA ARG A 26 -7.85 -13.18 0.61
C ARG A 26 -7.14 -11.90 0.13
N VAL A 27 -6.52 -11.95 -1.04
CA VAL A 27 -5.93 -10.76 -1.67
C VAL A 27 -7.04 -9.96 -2.34
N THR A 28 -7.45 -8.87 -1.71
CA THR A 28 -8.45 -7.93 -2.23
C THR A 28 -7.92 -6.50 -2.10
N ILE A 29 -8.43 -5.57 -2.90
CA ILE A 29 -8.06 -4.16 -2.78
C ILE A 29 -8.33 -3.64 -1.37
N GLY A 30 -9.46 -4.00 -0.75
CA GLY A 30 -9.77 -3.64 0.63
C GLY A 30 -8.71 -4.15 1.62
N ASN A 31 -8.38 -5.44 1.57
CA ASN A 31 -7.38 -6.00 2.48
C ASN A 31 -5.97 -5.42 2.27
N ILE A 32 -5.60 -5.06 1.04
CA ILE A 32 -4.34 -4.37 0.74
C ILE A 32 -4.37 -2.96 1.34
N VAL A 33 -5.46 -2.21 1.14
CA VAL A 33 -5.64 -0.88 1.71
C VAL A 33 -5.55 -0.93 3.23
N ASP A 34 -6.27 -1.82 3.89
CA ASP A 34 -6.27 -1.96 5.35
C ASP A 34 -4.86 -2.20 5.90
N LEU A 35 -4.10 -3.07 5.24
CA LEU A 35 -2.74 -3.40 5.65
C LEU A 35 -1.79 -2.21 5.45
N LEU A 36 -1.90 -1.51 4.31
CA LEU A 36 -1.13 -0.31 4.03
C LEU A 36 -1.51 0.85 4.95
N GLU A 37 -2.77 0.98 5.35
CA GLU A 37 -3.21 1.93 6.38
C GLU A 37 -2.55 1.62 7.71
N GLY A 38 -2.55 0.34 8.13
CA GLY A 38 -1.84 -0.11 9.32
C GLY A 38 -0.35 0.26 9.30
N LYS A 39 0.34 -0.02 8.18
CA LYS A 39 1.74 0.39 7.98
C LYS A 39 1.91 1.91 8.07
N ARG A 40 0.99 2.68 7.47
CA ARG A 40 1.03 4.16 7.48
C ARG A 40 0.86 4.70 8.90
N HIS A 41 -0.04 4.13 9.69
CA HIS A 41 -0.27 4.52 11.08
C HIS A 41 0.92 4.24 11.99
N ALA A 42 1.67 3.17 11.72
CA ALA A 42 2.89 2.83 12.46
C ALA A 42 4.13 3.60 11.98
N ALA A 43 4.10 4.19 10.79
CA ALA A 43 5.20 4.94 10.21
C ALA A 43 5.16 6.43 10.59
N SER A 44 6.32 7.09 10.53
CA SER A 44 6.46 8.54 10.67
C SER A 44 7.34 9.13 9.58
N GLY A 45 7.30 10.46 9.42
CA GLY A 45 8.12 11.20 8.45
C GLY A 45 7.86 10.79 7.00
N GLU A 46 8.94 10.73 6.22
CA GLU A 46 8.92 10.43 4.78
C GLU A 46 8.22 9.11 4.44
N ARG A 47 8.41 8.08 5.28
CA ARG A 47 7.76 6.78 5.08
C ARG A 47 6.25 6.85 5.16
N ALA A 48 5.71 7.62 6.11
CA ALA A 48 4.28 7.81 6.26
C ALA A 48 3.68 8.56 5.06
N GLU A 49 4.39 9.56 4.53
CA GLU A 49 3.97 10.29 3.31
C GLU A 49 4.02 9.41 2.06
N HIS A 50 5.03 8.56 1.93
CA HIS A 50 5.10 7.57 0.85
C HIS A 50 3.92 6.59 0.87
N LEU A 51 3.61 6.02 2.04
CA LEU A 51 2.45 5.15 2.21
C LEU A 51 1.13 5.90 1.93
N ARG A 52 1.03 7.17 2.34
CA ARG A 52 -0.12 8.02 2.02
C ARG A 52 -0.29 8.20 0.51
N ALA A 53 0.80 8.46 -0.22
CA ALA A 53 0.76 8.61 -1.67
C ALA A 53 0.31 7.32 -2.37
N VAL A 54 0.79 6.17 -1.91
CA VAL A 54 0.36 4.84 -2.39
C VAL A 54 -1.14 4.63 -2.16
N LEU A 55 -1.63 4.88 -0.96
CA LEU A 55 -3.05 4.74 -0.61
C LEU A 55 -3.95 5.64 -1.47
N VAL A 56 -3.54 6.90 -1.68
CA VAL A 56 -4.26 7.83 -2.57
C VAL A 56 -4.29 7.32 -4.02
N PHE A 57 -3.18 6.76 -4.50
CA PHE A 57 -3.12 6.19 -5.85
C PHE A 57 -4.08 5.00 -5.99
N ILE A 58 -4.05 4.05 -5.06
CA ILE A 58 -4.90 2.86 -5.09
C ILE A 58 -6.39 3.27 -5.09
N ARG A 59 -6.80 4.17 -4.19
CA ARG A 59 -8.19 4.66 -4.12
C ARG A 59 -8.66 5.29 -5.44
N LYS A 60 -7.84 6.16 -6.03
CA LYS A 60 -8.13 6.77 -7.34
C LYS A 60 -8.30 5.75 -8.47
N LYS A 61 -7.62 4.60 -8.41
CA LYS A 61 -7.68 3.56 -9.45
C LYS A 61 -8.75 2.51 -9.21
N ALA A 62 -9.10 2.27 -7.95
CA ALA A 62 -10.09 1.28 -7.55
C ALA A 62 -11.54 1.80 -7.59
N VAL A 63 -11.75 3.10 -7.85
CA VAL A 63 -13.07 3.76 -7.74
C VAL A 63 -13.65 3.54 -6.33
N LEU A 64 -12.80 3.75 -5.32
CA LEU A 64 -13.14 3.73 -3.89
C LEU A 64 -13.26 5.16 -3.35
#